data_AF-A0A8X7S1C2-F1
#
_entry.id   AF-A0A8X7S1C2-F1
#
_cell.length_a   1.000
_cell.length_b   1.000
_cell.length_c   1.000
_cell.angle_alpha   90.00
_cell.angle_beta   90.00
_cell.angle_gamma   90.00
#
_symmetry.space_group_name_H-M   'P 1'
#
loop_
_entity.id
_entity.type
_entity.pdbx_description
1 polymer ?
#
loop_
_entity_poly.entity_id
_entity_poly.type
_entity_poly.pdbx_seq_one_letter_code
_entity_poly.pdbx_strand_id
1 'polypeptide(L)'
;MEKVAKTVDSEELTVKKRNLLSVAYKNVIGDRRASWRIISSIEQKEESRENEDHVSIIKDYRGKIETELSKICDGILNLLDSHLVPAASLAESKVFYLKMKGDYHRYLAEFKTGAERKDAAENTLVAYKSAQDIALADLPPSHPIRLGLALNFSVFYYEIIRNYIKTSYKW
;
A
#
# COMPACT_ATOMS: atom_id res chain seq x y z
N MET A 1 17.94 -4.85 -2.89
CA MET A 1 16.90 -5.82 -2.48
C MET A 1 16.15 -6.39 -3.69
N GLU A 2 15.74 -5.59 -4.67
CA GLU A 2 15.12 -6.10 -5.90
C GLU A 2 15.97 -7.15 -6.64
N LYS A 3 17.28 -6.89 -6.80
CA LYS A 3 18.20 -7.89 -7.37
C LYS A 3 18.35 -9.15 -6.51
N VAL A 4 18.20 -9.04 -5.18
CA VAL A 4 18.25 -10.20 -4.26
C VAL A 4 16.99 -11.04 -4.37
N ALA A 5 15.85 -10.43 -4.73
CA ALA A 5 14.59 -11.14 -4.91
C ALA A 5 14.46 -11.73 -6.33
N LYS A 6 15.03 -11.07 -7.35
CA LYS A 6 15.08 -11.55 -8.75
C LYS A 6 16.12 -12.65 -9.00
N THR A 7 17.05 -12.88 -8.08
CA THR A 7 18.06 -13.95 -8.17
C THR A 7 17.68 -15.19 -7.36
N VAL A 8 16.51 -15.19 -6.72
CA VAL A 8 16.00 -16.37 -6.02
C VAL A 8 15.20 -17.19 -7.02
N ASP A 9 15.83 -18.19 -7.62
CA ASP A 9 15.13 -19.31 -8.21
C ASP A 9 14.23 -19.92 -7.13
N SER A 10 12.91 -19.69 -7.21
CA SER A 10 11.83 -20.40 -6.49
C SER A 10 11.91 -20.59 -4.96
N GLU A 11 12.97 -20.15 -4.27
CA GLU A 11 13.17 -20.41 -2.85
C GLU A 11 12.47 -19.38 -1.95
N GLU A 12 11.81 -19.88 -0.91
CA GLU A 12 11.16 -19.05 0.09
C GLU A 12 12.18 -18.17 0.85
N LEU A 13 11.90 -16.88 0.98
CA LEU A 13 12.76 -15.99 1.75
C LEU A 13 12.72 -16.36 3.24
N THR A 14 13.91 -16.43 3.85
CA THR A 14 14.04 -16.56 5.31
C THR A 14 13.40 -15.36 6.02
N VAL A 15 13.00 -15.55 7.29
CA VAL A 15 12.38 -14.51 8.12
C VAL A 15 13.22 -13.22 8.15
N LYS A 16 14.55 -13.33 8.24
CA LYS A 16 15.46 -12.17 8.22
C LYS A 16 15.42 -11.43 6.88
N LYS A 17 15.45 -12.15 5.75
CA LYS A 17 15.38 -11.56 4.40
C LYS A 17 14.02 -10.89 4.17
N ARG A 18 12.93 -11.56 4.56
CA ARG A 18 11.55 -11.04 4.51
C ARG A 18 11.40 -9.73 5.29
N ASN A 19 11.89 -9.70 6.53
CA ASN A 19 11.82 -8.50 7.37
C ASN A 19 12.65 -7.35 6.79
N LEU A 20 13.86 -7.64 6.28
CA LEU A 20 14.71 -6.63 5.65
C LEU A 20 14.07 -6.04 4.39
N LEU A 21 13.44 -6.88 3.56
CA LEU A 21 12.70 -6.44 2.39
C LEU A 21 11.56 -5.48 2.79
N SER A 22 10.77 -5.87 3.78
CA SER A 22 9.65 -5.08 4.27
C SER A 22 10.09 -3.72 4.83
N VAL A 23 11.16 -3.69 5.64
CA VAL A 23 11.72 -2.45 6.17
C VAL A 23 12.25 -1.54 5.06
N ALA A 24 12.97 -2.09 4.09
CA ALA A 24 13.52 -1.32 2.97
C ALA A 24 12.42 -0.61 2.18
N TYR A 25 11.38 -1.34 1.75
CA TYR A 25 10.28 -0.72 1.00
C TYR A 25 9.44 0.22 1.87
N LYS A 26 9.22 -0.10 3.15
CA LYS A 26 8.46 0.75 4.08
C LYS A 26 9.12 2.12 4.27
N ASN A 27 10.45 2.17 4.36
CA ASN A 27 11.18 3.42 4.49
C ASN A 27 11.05 4.27 3.21
N VAL A 28 11.31 3.67 2.05
CA VAL A 28 11.24 4.37 0.76
C VAL A 28 9.84 4.92 0.47
N ILE A 29 8.79 4.11 0.67
CA ILE A 29 7.41 4.55 0.45
C ILE A 29 6.94 5.55 1.52
N GLY A 30 7.44 5.43 2.76
CA GLY A 30 7.11 6.31 3.87
C GLY A 30 7.46 7.77 3.58
N ASP A 31 8.70 8.02 3.15
CA ASP A 31 9.20 9.37 2.84
C ASP A 31 8.44 10.00 1.68
N ARG A 32 8.12 9.20 0.65
CA ARG A 32 7.34 9.67 -0.51
C ARG A 32 5.89 9.96 -0.16
N ARG A 33 5.24 9.13 0.66
CA ARG A 33 3.88 9.38 1.15
C ARG A 33 3.82 10.61 2.04
N ALA A 34 4.83 10.86 2.87
CA ALA A 34 4.90 12.08 3.67
C ALA A 34 5.02 13.32 2.77
N SER A 35 5.91 13.25 1.77
CA SER A 35 6.10 14.32 0.78
C SER A 35 4.81 14.62 0.01
N TRP A 36 4.10 13.57 -0.45
CA TRP A 36 2.81 13.74 -1.12
C TRP A 36 1.77 14.40 -0.23
N ARG A 37 1.62 13.99 1.04
CA ARG A 37 0.68 14.64 1.98
C ARG A 37 0.97 16.13 2.18
N ILE A 38 2.24 16.49 2.29
CA ILE A 38 2.65 17.90 2.46
C ILE A 38 2.26 18.70 1.21
N ILE A 39 2.62 18.22 0.02
CA ILE A 39 2.32 18.91 -1.24
C ILE A 39 0.81 19.02 -1.48
N SER A 40 0.04 17.96 -1.26
CA SER A 40 -1.42 18.00 -1.37
C SER A 40 -2.05 18.99 -0.38
N SER A 41 -1.48 19.15 0.82
CA SER A 41 -1.96 20.16 1.78
C SER A 41 -1.62 21.58 1.36
N ILE A 42 -0.46 21.80 0.72
CA ILE A 42 -0.08 23.11 0.17
C ILE A 42 -0.98 23.45 -1.02
N GLU A 43 -1.23 22.51 -1.92
CA GLU A 43 -2.15 22.68 -3.04
C GLU A 43 -3.53 23.13 -2.57
N GLN A 44 -4.11 22.42 -1.60
CA GLN A 44 -5.44 22.76 -1.06
C GLN A 44 -5.47 24.17 -0.44
N LYS A 45 -4.37 24.62 0.17
CA LYS A 45 -4.25 25.98 0.72
C LYS A 45 -4.17 27.03 -0.39
N GLU A 46 -3.39 26.79 -1.44
CA GLU A 46 -3.26 27.73 -2.55
C GLU A 46 -4.54 27.78 -3.41
N GLU A 47 -5.25 26.67 -3.56
CA GLU A 47 -6.59 26.64 -4.19
C GLU A 47 -7.58 27.54 -3.45
N SER A 48 -7.53 27.56 -2.10
CA SER A 48 -8.38 28.44 -1.29
C SER A 48 -8.04 29.94 -1.41
N ARG A 49 -6.89 30.28 -2.00
CA ARG A 49 -6.43 31.66 -2.23
C ARG A 49 -6.62 32.13 -3.68
N GLU A 50 -7.22 31.29 -4.53
CA GLU A 50 -7.46 31.59 -5.96
C GLU A 50 -6.18 31.93 -6.75
N ASN A 51 -5.03 31.38 -6.33
CA ASN A 51 -3.73 31.60 -6.99
C ASN A 51 -3.45 30.54 -8.06
N GLU A 52 -4.08 30.68 -9.22
CA GLU A 52 -4.10 29.66 -10.28
C GLU A 52 -2.70 29.27 -10.80
N ASP A 53 -1.78 30.24 -10.94
CA ASP A 53 -0.41 30.00 -11.43
C ASP A 53 0.36 29.07 -10.47
N HIS A 54 0.28 29.34 -9.16
CA HIS A 54 0.92 28.50 -8.15
C HIS A 54 0.26 27.13 -8.07
N VAL A 55 -1.08 27.07 -8.13
CA VAL A 55 -1.82 25.80 -8.11
C VAL A 55 -1.40 24.90 -9.27
N SER A 56 -1.19 25.44 -10.46
CA SER A 56 -0.72 24.68 -11.62
C SER A 56 0.67 24.06 -11.36
N ILE A 57 1.63 24.84 -10.89
CA ILE A 57 2.99 24.37 -10.59
C ILE A 57 2.97 23.28 -9.49
N ILE A 58 2.15 23.48 -8.46
CA ILE A 58 2.03 22.52 -7.36
C ILE A 58 1.41 21.20 -7.84
N LYS A 59 0.38 21.26 -8.69
CA LYS A 59 -0.26 20.07 -9.30
C LYS A 59 0.74 19.26 -10.12
N ASP A 60 1.55 19.93 -10.94
CA ASP A 60 2.59 19.25 -11.73
C ASP A 60 3.61 18.55 -10.83
N TYR A 61 4.02 19.20 -9.74
CA TYR A 61 4.95 18.60 -8.78
C TYR A 61 4.32 17.42 -8.03
N ARG A 62 3.05 17.56 -7.60
CA ARG A 62 2.29 16.45 -7.00
C ARG A 62 2.22 15.25 -7.95
N GLY A 63 1.94 15.48 -9.24
CA GLY A 63 1.87 14.42 -10.25
C GLY A 63 3.20 13.66 -10.44
N LYS A 64 4.34 14.34 -10.31
CA LYS A 64 5.67 13.69 -10.30
C LYS A 64 5.82 12.76 -9.09
N ILE A 65 5.43 13.21 -7.90
CA ILE A 65 5.47 12.40 -6.67
C ILE A 65 4.54 11.19 -6.80
N GLU A 66 3.32 11.38 -7.31
CA GLU A 66 2.36 10.29 -7.54
C GLU A 66 2.92 9.24 -8.51
N THR A 67 3.60 9.68 -9.57
CA THR A 67 4.27 8.77 -10.51
C THR A 67 5.37 7.95 -9.82
N GLU A 68 6.17 8.57 -8.95
CA GLU A 68 7.19 7.85 -8.16
C GLU A 68 6.55 6.85 -7.18
N LEU A 69 5.50 7.27 -6.48
CA LEU A 69 4.74 6.40 -5.58
C LEU A 69 4.17 5.19 -6.31
N SER A 70 3.53 5.40 -7.48
CA SER A 70 3.01 4.32 -8.31
C SER A 70 4.13 3.35 -8.71
N LYS A 71 5.27 3.84 -9.20
CA LYS A 71 6.40 2.98 -9.57
C LYS A 71 6.91 2.12 -8.41
N ILE A 72 7.00 2.69 -7.20
CA ILE A 72 7.43 1.94 -6.01
C ILE A 72 6.41 0.86 -5.66
N CYS A 73 5.12 1.21 -5.63
CA CYS A 73 4.03 0.28 -5.37
C CYS A 73 3.99 -0.86 -6.41
N ASP A 74 4.04 -0.53 -7.69
CA ASP A 74 4.00 -1.51 -8.78
C ASP A 74 5.21 -2.45 -8.72
N GLY A 75 6.40 -1.93 -8.40
CA GLY A 75 7.61 -2.74 -8.24
C GLY A 75 7.46 -3.85 -7.18
N ILE A 76 6.94 -3.51 -6.00
CA ILE A 76 6.74 -4.49 -4.92
C ILE A 76 5.53 -5.39 -5.16
N LEU A 77 4.43 -4.86 -5.74
CA LEU A 77 3.25 -5.66 -6.07
C LEU A 77 3.60 -6.74 -7.11
N ASN A 78 4.35 -6.37 -8.15
CA ASN A 78 4.85 -7.33 -9.13
C ASN A 78 5.74 -8.39 -8.48
N LEU A 79 6.64 -8.00 -7.57
CA LEU A 79 7.49 -8.94 -6.86
C LEU A 79 6.70 -9.90 -5.96
N LEU A 80 5.67 -9.39 -5.29
CA LEU A 80 4.77 -10.20 -4.45
C LEU A 80 4.02 -11.24 -5.29
N ASP A 81 3.46 -10.82 -6.42
CA ASP A 81 2.61 -11.68 -7.25
C ASP A 81 3.38 -12.71 -8.07
N SER A 82 4.55 -12.33 -8.58
CA SER A 82 5.36 -13.23 -9.43
C SER A 82 6.23 -14.20 -8.63
N HIS A 83 6.65 -13.84 -7.42
CA HIS A 83 7.67 -14.61 -6.69
C HIS A 83 7.29 -14.90 -5.24
N LEU A 84 6.99 -13.88 -4.43
CA LEU A 84 6.96 -14.06 -2.97
C LEU A 84 5.70 -14.77 -2.45
N VAL A 85 4.53 -14.44 -2.98
CA VAL A 85 3.27 -15.11 -2.60
C VAL A 85 3.26 -16.56 -3.11
N PRO A 86 3.63 -16.86 -4.38
CA PRO A 86 3.72 -18.24 -4.86
C PRO A 86 4.73 -19.11 -4.10
N ALA A 87 5.88 -18.55 -3.70
CA ALA A 87 6.92 -19.30 -3.00
C ALA A 87 6.64 -19.50 -1.49
N ALA A 88 5.64 -18.82 -0.92
CA ALA A 88 5.35 -18.91 0.51
C ALA A 88 4.68 -20.24 0.86
N SER A 89 5.32 -21.08 1.66
CA SER A 89 4.75 -22.35 2.11
C SER A 89 4.01 -22.23 3.45
N LEU A 90 4.56 -21.43 4.37
CA LEU A 90 4.06 -21.29 5.74
C LEU A 90 2.93 -20.27 5.85
N ALA A 91 2.00 -20.49 6.79
CA ALA A 91 0.91 -19.54 7.07
C ALA A 91 1.46 -18.14 7.42
N GLU A 92 2.51 -18.05 8.23
CA GLU A 92 3.12 -16.78 8.59
C GLU A 92 3.62 -15.98 7.37
N SER A 93 4.32 -16.63 6.43
CA SER A 93 4.86 -15.96 5.25
C SER A 93 3.74 -15.56 4.29
N LYS A 94 2.75 -16.43 4.07
CA LYS A 94 1.56 -16.10 3.26
C LYS A 94 0.82 -14.89 3.82
N VAL A 95 0.50 -14.89 5.10
CA VAL A 95 -0.19 -13.76 5.76
C VAL A 95 0.67 -12.49 5.68
N PHE A 96 1.98 -12.61 5.89
CA PHE A 96 2.90 -11.47 5.80
C PHE A 96 2.88 -10.83 4.40
N TYR A 97 3.00 -11.63 3.34
CA TYR A 97 3.04 -11.12 1.96
C TYR A 97 1.68 -10.61 1.49
N LEU A 98 0.59 -11.30 1.82
CA LEU A 98 -0.77 -10.83 1.47
C LEU A 98 -1.13 -9.54 2.22
N LYS A 99 -0.76 -9.43 3.49
CA LYS A 99 -0.86 -8.17 4.24
C LYS A 99 -0.05 -7.07 3.55
N MET A 100 1.19 -7.36 3.16
CA MET A 100 2.05 -6.40 2.46
C MET A 100 1.41 -5.97 1.12
N LYS A 101 0.85 -6.91 0.35
CA LYS A 101 0.09 -6.62 -0.88
C LYS A 101 -1.06 -5.65 -0.62
N GLY A 102 -1.85 -5.92 0.42
CA GLY A 102 -2.93 -5.02 0.86
C GLY A 102 -2.43 -3.64 1.25
N ASP A 103 -1.29 -3.55 1.96
CA ASP A 103 -0.68 -2.28 2.32
C ASP A 103 -0.30 -1.42 1.10
N TYR A 104 0.29 -2.02 0.05
CA TYR A 104 0.70 -1.26 -1.15
C TYR A 104 -0.47 -0.88 -2.06
N HIS A 105 -1.48 -1.74 -2.22
CA HIS A 105 -2.72 -1.33 -2.88
C HIS A 105 -3.44 -0.22 -2.11
N ARG A 106 -3.41 -0.25 -0.77
CA ARG A 106 -3.98 0.81 0.06
C ARG A 106 -3.27 2.13 -0.16
N TYR A 107 -1.94 2.11 -0.28
CA TYR A 107 -1.18 3.32 -0.60
C TYR A 107 -1.54 3.89 -1.97
N LEU A 108 -1.78 3.05 -2.98
CA LEU A 108 -2.31 3.51 -4.28
C LEU A 108 -3.69 4.18 -4.09
N ALA A 109 -4.58 3.59 -3.30
CA ALA A 109 -5.91 4.13 -3.04
C ALA A 109 -5.94 5.47 -2.27
N GLU A 110 -4.81 5.88 -1.65
CA GLU A 110 -4.69 7.18 -0.96
C GLU A 110 -4.66 8.36 -1.95
N PHE A 111 -4.03 8.20 -3.12
CA PHE A 111 -3.78 9.29 -4.06
C PHE A 111 -4.40 9.08 -5.45
N LYS A 112 -4.72 7.84 -5.82
CA LYS A 112 -5.45 7.57 -7.07
C LYS A 112 -6.87 8.13 -6.99
N THR A 113 -7.46 8.41 -8.16
CA THR A 113 -8.82 8.94 -8.29
C THR A 113 -9.66 8.06 -9.24
N GLY A 114 -10.97 8.31 -9.30
CA GLY A 114 -11.87 7.62 -10.23
C GLY A 114 -11.81 6.09 -10.15
N ALA A 115 -11.73 5.45 -11.31
CA ALA A 115 -11.68 3.99 -11.45
C ALA A 115 -10.41 3.39 -10.79
N GLU A 116 -9.25 4.01 -10.99
CA GLU A 116 -7.99 3.51 -10.42
C GLU A 116 -8.04 3.44 -8.89
N ARG A 117 -8.70 4.42 -8.25
CA ARG A 117 -8.90 4.40 -6.78
C ARG A 117 -9.78 3.24 -6.34
N LYS A 118 -10.86 2.99 -7.08
CA LYS A 118 -11.80 1.91 -6.81
C LYS A 118 -11.10 0.56 -6.94
N ASP A 119 -10.36 0.35 -8.02
CA ASP A 119 -9.61 -0.87 -8.27
C ASP A 119 -8.55 -1.09 -7.19
N ALA A 120 -7.83 -0.04 -6.77
CA ALA A 120 -6.87 -0.13 -5.67
C ALA A 120 -7.53 -0.48 -4.33
N ALA A 121 -8.72 0.07 -4.04
CA ALA A 121 -9.47 -0.24 -2.83
C ALA A 121 -10.00 -1.68 -2.83
N GLU A 122 -10.52 -2.16 -3.96
CA GLU A 122 -10.99 -3.54 -4.12
C GLU A 122 -9.84 -4.53 -3.98
N ASN A 123 -8.70 -4.28 -4.62
CA ASN A 123 -7.50 -5.11 -4.49
C ASN A 123 -6.95 -5.12 -3.05
N THR A 124 -7.03 -3.98 -2.33
CA THR A 124 -6.71 -3.91 -0.90
C THR A 124 -7.60 -4.83 -0.08
N LEU A 125 -8.91 -4.76 -0.32
CA LEU A 125 -9.91 -5.56 0.40
C LEU A 125 -9.70 -7.06 0.15
N VAL A 126 -9.47 -7.46 -1.09
CA VAL A 126 -9.19 -8.85 -1.47
C VAL A 126 -7.94 -9.35 -0.75
N ALA A 127 -6.82 -8.63 -0.84
CA ALA A 127 -5.56 -9.04 -0.24
C ALA A 127 -5.66 -9.17 1.29
N TYR A 128 -6.30 -8.21 1.98
CA TYR A 128 -6.48 -8.29 3.42
C TYR A 128 -7.46 -9.37 3.86
N LYS A 129 -8.54 -9.62 3.11
CA LYS A 129 -9.44 -10.75 3.41
C LYS A 129 -8.73 -12.08 3.27
N SER A 130 -8.00 -12.30 2.17
CA SER A 130 -7.20 -13.52 2.00
C SER A 130 -6.15 -13.69 3.10
N ALA A 131 -5.50 -12.60 3.54
CA ALA A 131 -4.58 -12.64 4.67
C ALA A 131 -5.31 -12.96 5.99
N GLN A 132 -6.52 -12.42 6.18
CA GLN A 132 -7.32 -12.59 7.39
C GLN A 132 -7.80 -14.03 7.51
N ASP A 133 -8.32 -14.63 6.44
CA ASP A 133 -8.84 -16.00 6.45
C ASP A 133 -7.74 -16.99 6.89
N ILE A 134 -6.53 -16.88 6.33
CA ILE A 134 -5.37 -17.69 6.74
C ILE A 134 -4.97 -17.38 8.18
N ALA A 135 -4.91 -16.10 8.56
CA ALA A 135 -4.52 -15.73 9.92
C ALA A 135 -5.51 -16.19 11.00
N LEU A 136 -6.80 -16.24 10.69
CA LEU A 136 -7.84 -16.73 11.58
C LEU A 136 -7.73 -18.24 11.79
N ALA A 137 -7.43 -18.99 10.73
CA ALA A 137 -7.28 -20.45 10.76
C ALA A 137 -5.97 -20.90 11.41
N ASP A 138 -4.85 -20.27 11.06
CA ASP A 138 -3.52 -20.86 11.27
C ASP A 138 -2.63 -20.09 12.26
N LEU A 139 -3.01 -18.87 12.69
CA LEU A 139 -2.21 -18.06 13.61
C LEU A 139 -2.98 -17.78 14.92
N PRO A 140 -2.34 -17.85 16.10
CA PRO A 140 -3.01 -17.53 17.36
C PRO A 140 -3.44 -16.05 17.39
N PRO A 141 -4.50 -15.69 18.15
CA PRO A 141 -4.98 -14.31 18.23
C PRO A 141 -3.94 -13.29 18.68
N SER A 142 -2.96 -13.71 19.49
CA SER A 142 -1.84 -12.88 19.97
C SER A 142 -0.66 -12.79 18.99
N HIS A 143 -0.74 -13.44 17.82
CA HIS A 143 0.37 -13.46 16.87
C HIS A 143 0.65 -12.05 16.30
N PRO A 144 1.90 -11.55 16.32
CA PRO A 144 2.22 -10.18 15.91
C PRO A 144 1.79 -9.83 14.48
N ILE A 145 1.92 -10.78 13.54
CA ILE A 145 1.50 -10.57 12.13
C ILE A 145 -0.03 -10.43 12.04
N ARG A 146 -0.79 -11.22 12.82
CA ARG A 146 -2.25 -11.17 12.84
C ARG A 146 -2.75 -9.86 13.44
N LEU A 147 -2.14 -9.40 14.54
CA LEU A 147 -2.43 -8.10 15.13
C LEU A 147 -2.08 -6.95 14.17
N GLY A 148 -0.92 -7.02 13.52
CA GLY A 148 -0.51 -6.03 12.51
C GLY A 148 -1.44 -5.99 11.30
N LEU A 149 -1.96 -7.13 10.85
CA LEU A 149 -2.98 -7.20 9.82
C LEU A 149 -4.27 -6.53 10.28
N ALA A 150 -4.78 -6.87 11.46
CA ALA A 150 -6.01 -6.30 11.99
C ALA A 150 -5.92 -4.76 12.13
N LEU A 151 -4.78 -4.25 12.59
CA LEU A 151 -4.51 -2.81 12.65
C LEU A 151 -4.55 -2.16 11.27
N ASN A 152 -3.84 -2.72 10.29
CA ASN A 152 -3.78 -2.10 8.96
C ASN A 152 -5.12 -2.22 8.21
N PHE A 153 -5.88 -3.29 8.47
CA PHE A 153 -7.20 -3.46 7.89
C PHE A 153 -8.22 -2.48 8.51
N SER A 154 -8.13 -2.20 9.82
CA SER A 154 -8.99 -1.17 10.44
C SER A 154 -8.70 0.23 9.88
N VAL A 155 -7.42 0.56 9.67
CA VAL A 155 -7.00 1.81 9.01
C VAL A 155 -7.58 1.89 7.59
N PHE A 156 -7.57 0.81 6.82
CA PHE A 156 -8.19 0.79 5.49
C PHE A 156 -9.69 1.11 5.52
N TYR A 157 -10.46 0.49 6.41
CA TYR A 157 -11.88 0.78 6.53
C TYR A 157 -12.14 2.24 6.91
N TYR A 158 -11.32 2.80 7.80
CA TYR A 158 -11.45 4.17 8.25
C TYR A 158 -11.03 5.21 7.19
N GLU A 159 -9.85 5.04 6.59
CA GLU A 159 -9.26 6.05 5.71
C GLU A 159 -9.72 5.94 4.26
N ILE A 160 -9.97 4.73 3.76
CA ILE A 160 -10.30 4.51 2.35
C ILE A 160 -11.80 4.33 2.17
N ILE A 161 -12.40 3.32 2.83
CA ILE A 161 -13.82 2.98 2.61
C ILE A 161 -14.76 4.07 3.13
N ARG A 162 -14.56 4.55 4.36
CA ARG A 162 -15.42 5.60 4.93
C ARG A 162 -15.36 6.89 4.11
N ASN A 163 -14.18 7.27 3.63
CA ASN A 163 -14.00 8.48 2.83
C ASN A 163 -14.52 8.30 1.39
N TYR A 164 -14.47 7.08 0.84
CA TYR A 164 -15.13 6.75 -0.42
C TYR A 164 -16.65 6.93 -0.30
N ILE A 165 -17.28 6.36 0.74
CA ILE A 165 -18.72 6.53 0.99
C ILE A 165 -19.08 8.01 1.11
N LYS A 166 -18.34 8.81 1.88
CA LYS A 166 -18.59 10.25 2.00
C LYS A 166 -18.52 11.02 0.68
N THR A 167 -17.65 10.63 -0.25
CA THR A 167 -17.51 11.30 -1.54
C THR A 167 -18.59 10.90 -2.53
N SER A 168 -19.06 9.65 -2.50
CA SER A 168 -20.15 9.15 -3.35
C SER A 168 -21.55 9.66 -2.98
N TYR A 169 -21.74 10.20 -1.76
CA TYR A 169 -23.02 10.72 -1.27
C TYR A 169 -23.08 12.26 -1.17
N LYS A 170 -22.08 12.99 -1.68
CA LYS A 170 -22.19 14.45 -1.83
C LYS A 170 -23.04 14.77 -3.06
N TRP A 171 -24.33 15.03 -2.83
CA TRP A 171 -25.23 15.75 -3.74
C TRP A 171 -25.07 17.26 -3.52
#